data_AF-A0A850BCT7-F1
#
_entry.id   AF-A0A850BCT7-F1
#
_cell.length_a   1.000
_cell.length_b   1.000
_cell.length_c   1.000
_cell.angle_alpha   90.00
_cell.angle_beta   90.00
_cell.angle_gamma   90.00
#
_symmetry.space_group_name_H-M   'P 1'
#
loop_
_entity.id
_entity.type
_entity.pdbx_description
1 polymer ?
#
loop_
_entity_poly.entity_id
_entity_poly.type
_entity_poly.pdbx_seq_one_letter_code
_entity_poly.pdbx_strand_id
1 'polypeptide(L)'
;MAVEQAKKTEPQNLLSAKLTTPLRIAYEEAAEGVTASVAVVRSAPLEPPATGRLAKVVYGFALPIAVMRALLRDPLERRRFLIQATVRMLVVFAVAAAVAWSGIEATIRLGIFPPGTDFKSKATIFGALVSSMYATLAVIEWIVIAFTHEFDAQAGRQASLRAGIEPEDDEMRPRVRLDTRWIGKRIKRAIRGYRVYIIGIPAISVVLLIPLAGRPLYGLLLGLWSLYWLVVLTASKTAAAWTLEGVAPAPFYLRFWSFVTRRVHGFRWWLPLAYGRTWRSQSEAIFSPCKAVEDAPYPLLGLALCRALLGLPGIYLFLRPFIPVAAAHIIASSRRKDVPLLTETTL
;
A
#
# COMPACT_ATOMS: atom_id res chain seq x y z
N MET A 1 31.44 -24.12 -33.45
CA MET A 1 30.49 -23.16 -32.82
C MET A 1 29.17 -23.78 -32.34
N ALA A 2 28.73 -24.95 -32.82
CA ALA A 2 27.49 -25.59 -32.33
C ALA A 2 27.62 -26.36 -30.98
N VAL A 3 28.85 -26.71 -30.57
CA VAL A 3 29.09 -27.50 -29.34
C VAL A 3 29.14 -26.62 -28.08
N GLU A 4 29.35 -25.31 -28.22
CA GLU A 4 29.49 -24.39 -27.10
C GLU A 4 28.16 -23.84 -26.57
N GLN A 5 27.07 -24.01 -27.34
CA GLN A 5 25.70 -23.70 -26.87
C GLN A 5 25.08 -24.84 -26.05
N ALA A 6 25.57 -26.08 -26.16
CA ALA A 6 25.02 -27.23 -25.42
C ALA A 6 25.39 -27.23 -23.93
N LYS A 7 26.50 -26.59 -23.55
CA LYS A 7 27.02 -26.63 -22.16
C LYS A 7 26.41 -25.59 -21.21
N LYS A 8 25.57 -24.66 -21.73
CA LYS A 8 24.93 -23.61 -20.91
C LYS A 8 23.50 -23.93 -20.48
N THR A 9 22.88 -24.96 -21.05
CA THR A 9 21.46 -25.30 -20.81
C THR A 9 21.24 -26.35 -19.72
N GLU A 10 22.31 -27.03 -19.25
CA GLU A 10 22.20 -28.20 -18.37
C GLU A 10 22.05 -27.94 -16.85
N PRO A 11 22.48 -26.81 -16.24
CA PRO A 11 22.38 -26.68 -14.78
C PRO A 11 20.99 -26.29 -14.25
N GLN A 12 20.06 -25.83 -15.10
CA GLN A 12 18.70 -25.45 -14.65
C GLN A 12 17.78 -26.67 -14.45
N ASN A 13 17.97 -27.76 -15.20
CA ASN A 13 17.10 -28.93 -15.11
C ASN A 13 17.33 -29.79 -13.85
N LEU A 14 18.50 -29.70 -13.23
CA LEU A 14 18.80 -30.48 -12.01
C LEU A 14 18.21 -29.87 -10.73
N LEU A 15 17.96 -28.56 -10.71
CA LEU A 15 17.35 -27.87 -9.57
C LEU A 15 15.84 -28.07 -9.52
N SER A 16 15.15 -28.15 -10.67
CA SER A 16 13.70 -28.40 -10.73
C SER A 16 13.32 -29.84 -10.38
N ALA A 17 14.19 -30.81 -10.69
CA ALA A 17 13.94 -32.24 -10.45
C ALA A 17 14.00 -32.66 -8.96
N LYS A 18 14.63 -31.87 -8.09
CA LYS A 18 14.78 -32.18 -6.65
C LYS A 18 13.80 -31.44 -5.73
N LEU A 19 12.96 -30.56 -6.27
CA LEU A 19 11.95 -29.86 -5.47
C LEU A 19 10.76 -30.79 -5.22
N THR A 20 10.33 -30.88 -3.96
CA THR A 20 9.06 -31.55 -3.63
C THR A 20 7.93 -30.86 -4.39
N THR A 21 6.90 -31.62 -4.78
CA THR A 21 5.74 -31.13 -5.54
C THR A 21 5.22 -29.75 -5.08
N PRO A 22 5.03 -29.46 -3.77
CA PRO A 22 4.59 -28.13 -3.32
C PRO A 22 5.61 -27.01 -3.56
N LEU A 23 6.92 -27.27 -3.41
CA LEU A 23 7.96 -26.28 -3.64
C LEU A 23 8.14 -25.98 -5.14
N ARG A 24 7.94 -26.99 -6.00
CA ARG A 24 7.95 -26.82 -7.44
C ARG A 24 6.82 -25.92 -7.92
N ILE A 25 5.60 -26.13 -7.41
CA ILE A 25 4.44 -25.27 -7.71
C ILE A 25 4.71 -23.82 -7.29
N ALA A 26 5.25 -23.61 -6.08
CA ALA A 26 5.57 -22.26 -5.61
C ALA A 26 6.68 -21.57 -6.46
N TYR A 27 7.67 -22.33 -6.92
CA TYR A 27 8.72 -21.82 -7.79
C TYR A 27 8.20 -21.46 -9.18
N GLU A 28 7.36 -22.32 -9.79
CA GLU A 28 6.72 -22.07 -11.08
C GLU A 28 5.80 -20.84 -10.99
N GLU A 29 4.98 -20.71 -9.93
CA GLU A 29 4.17 -19.50 -9.69
C GLU A 29 5.03 -18.23 -9.53
N ALA A 30 6.21 -18.34 -8.92
CA ALA A 30 7.13 -17.21 -8.77
C ALA A 30 7.78 -16.81 -10.09
N ALA A 31 8.18 -17.78 -10.92
CA ALA A 31 8.73 -17.55 -12.24
C ALA A 31 7.70 -16.91 -13.19
N GLU A 32 6.45 -17.38 -13.15
CA GLU A 32 5.32 -16.76 -13.83
C GLU A 32 5.06 -15.32 -13.34
N GLY A 33 5.16 -15.09 -12.02
CA GLY A 33 5.03 -13.75 -11.45
C GLY A 33 6.11 -12.78 -11.97
N VAL A 34 7.38 -13.21 -12.01
CA VAL A 34 8.49 -12.39 -12.51
C VAL A 34 8.34 -12.09 -14.00
N THR A 35 7.99 -13.08 -14.81
CA THR A 35 7.76 -12.87 -16.25
C THR A 35 6.56 -11.98 -16.51
N ALA A 36 5.46 -12.11 -15.76
CA ALA A 36 4.32 -11.20 -15.81
C ALA A 36 4.71 -9.77 -15.42
N SER A 37 5.55 -9.57 -14.40
CA SER A 37 6.11 -8.26 -14.05
C SER A 37 6.89 -7.63 -15.20
N VAL A 38 7.80 -8.40 -15.82
CA VAL A 38 8.61 -7.92 -16.94
C VAL A 38 7.74 -7.61 -18.16
N ALA A 39 6.67 -8.38 -18.39
CA ALA A 39 5.69 -8.15 -19.44
C ALA A 39 4.88 -6.87 -19.20
N VAL A 40 4.31 -6.66 -18.00
CA VAL A 40 3.59 -5.43 -17.62
C VAL A 40 4.46 -4.19 -17.76
N VAL A 41 5.76 -4.33 -17.51
CA VAL A 41 6.75 -3.26 -17.68
C VAL A 41 7.08 -2.97 -19.16
N ARG A 42 6.79 -3.92 -20.08
CA ARG A 42 7.14 -3.87 -21.51
C ARG A 42 5.95 -3.69 -22.47
N SER A 43 4.75 -4.21 -22.19
CA SER A 43 3.62 -4.27 -23.15
C SER A 43 2.52 -3.22 -22.93
N ALA A 44 1.72 -3.01 -23.99
CA ALA A 44 0.79 -1.90 -24.20
C ALA A 44 -0.68 -2.12 -23.75
N PRO A 45 -1.02 -3.20 -23.03
CA PRO A 45 -2.16 -3.14 -22.11
C PRO A 45 -1.82 -3.69 -20.70
N LEU A 46 -2.21 -2.94 -19.67
CA LEU A 46 -1.99 -3.27 -18.26
C LEU A 46 -2.94 -4.38 -17.77
N GLU A 47 -3.10 -5.48 -18.48
CA GLU A 47 -4.07 -6.50 -18.07
C GLU A 47 -3.61 -7.28 -16.84
N PRO A 48 -4.50 -7.51 -15.85
CA PRO A 48 -4.18 -8.33 -14.70
C PRO A 48 -4.01 -9.80 -15.11
N PRO A 49 -3.02 -10.53 -14.55
CA PRO A 49 -2.81 -11.92 -14.89
C PRO A 49 -4.06 -12.77 -14.61
N ALA A 50 -4.35 -13.71 -15.51
CA ALA A 50 -5.54 -14.56 -15.44
C ALA A 50 -5.53 -15.45 -14.18
N THR A 51 -4.40 -16.11 -13.94
CA THR A 51 -4.19 -17.10 -12.86
C THR A 51 -3.01 -16.73 -11.96
N GLY A 52 -2.84 -17.46 -10.86
CA GLY A 52 -1.74 -17.27 -9.91
C GLY A 52 -1.99 -16.16 -8.87
N ARG A 53 -1.99 -16.53 -7.59
CA ARG A 53 -2.11 -15.54 -6.49
C ARG A 53 -0.87 -14.66 -6.42
N LEU A 54 0.31 -15.28 -6.53
CA LEU A 54 1.59 -14.58 -6.51
C LEU A 54 1.76 -13.67 -7.71
N ALA A 55 1.39 -14.12 -8.92
CA ALA A 55 1.40 -13.29 -10.13
C ALA A 55 0.53 -12.03 -9.97
N LYS A 56 -0.65 -12.15 -9.34
CA LYS A 56 -1.50 -11.00 -9.01
C LYS A 56 -0.87 -10.03 -8.01
N VAL A 57 -0.21 -10.53 -6.96
CA VAL A 57 0.56 -9.69 -6.01
C VAL A 57 1.69 -8.96 -6.74
N VAL A 58 2.47 -9.69 -7.54
CA VAL A 58 3.61 -9.14 -8.28
C VAL A 58 3.14 -8.09 -9.31
N TYR A 59 2.03 -8.35 -10.00
CA TYR A 59 1.37 -7.39 -10.88
C TYR A 59 1.02 -6.09 -10.15
N GLY A 60 0.32 -6.18 -9.00
CA GLY A 60 -0.05 -5.00 -8.23
C GLY A 60 1.14 -4.21 -7.68
N PHE A 61 2.22 -4.91 -7.35
CA PHE A 61 3.48 -4.31 -6.92
C PHE A 61 4.19 -3.53 -8.02
N ALA A 62 4.22 -4.08 -9.25
CA ALA A 62 4.88 -3.48 -10.40
C ALA A 62 4.05 -2.35 -11.06
N LEU A 63 2.74 -2.32 -10.82
CA LEU A 63 1.81 -1.41 -11.50
C LEU A 63 2.15 0.08 -11.37
N PRO A 64 2.50 0.64 -10.18
CA PRO A 64 2.91 2.04 -10.08
C PRO A 64 4.13 2.39 -10.94
N ILE A 65 5.08 1.44 -11.08
CA ILE A 65 6.27 1.61 -11.91
C ILE A 65 5.90 1.58 -13.39
N ALA A 66 4.99 0.69 -13.80
CA ALA A 66 4.50 0.63 -15.18
C ALA A 66 3.74 1.91 -15.56
N VAL A 67 2.87 2.41 -14.69
CA VAL A 67 2.15 3.69 -14.87
C VAL A 67 3.13 4.87 -14.94
N MET A 68 4.12 4.93 -14.06
CA MET A 68 5.19 5.94 -14.12
C MET A 68 5.95 5.87 -15.46
N ARG A 69 6.32 4.67 -15.92
CA ARG A 69 7.00 4.48 -17.21
C ARG A 69 6.16 4.97 -18.38
N ALA A 70 4.84 4.76 -18.35
CA ALA A 70 3.93 5.31 -19.36
C ALA A 70 3.96 6.84 -19.37
N LEU A 71 4.00 7.51 -18.20
CA LEU A 71 4.19 8.95 -18.11
C LEU A 71 5.54 9.39 -18.72
N LEU A 72 6.63 8.69 -18.37
CA LEU A 72 8.00 9.04 -18.77
C LEU A 72 8.32 8.81 -20.26
N ARG A 73 7.43 8.16 -21.03
CA ARG A 73 7.57 8.02 -22.49
C ARG A 73 7.43 9.36 -23.23
N ASP A 74 6.67 10.30 -22.68
CA ASP A 74 6.56 11.64 -23.24
C ASP A 74 7.71 12.53 -22.75
N PRO A 75 8.53 13.11 -23.65
CA PRO A 75 9.69 13.90 -23.26
C PRO A 75 9.32 15.17 -22.47
N LEU A 76 8.18 15.81 -22.75
CA LEU A 76 7.76 17.04 -22.09
C LEU A 76 7.32 16.76 -20.66
N GLU A 77 6.46 15.78 -20.47
CA GLU A 77 5.99 15.40 -19.12
C GLU A 77 7.08 14.73 -18.30
N ARG A 78 7.95 13.93 -18.93
CA ARG A 78 9.15 13.39 -18.26
C ARG A 78 9.99 14.51 -17.66
N ARG A 79 10.29 15.55 -18.45
CA ARG A 79 11.11 16.67 -17.99
C ARG A 79 10.43 17.40 -16.82
N ARG A 80 9.14 17.72 -16.95
CA ARG A 80 8.37 18.40 -15.89
C ARG A 80 8.37 17.59 -14.59
N PHE A 81 8.02 16.32 -14.68
CA PHE A 81 7.96 15.41 -13.55
C PHE A 81 9.33 15.24 -12.86
N LEU A 82 10.41 14.99 -13.62
CA LEU A 82 11.74 14.80 -13.06
C LEU A 82 12.30 16.05 -12.40
N ILE A 83 12.09 17.23 -12.99
CA ILE A 83 12.49 18.51 -12.38
C ILE A 83 11.78 18.69 -11.05
N GLN A 84 10.45 18.53 -11.04
CA GLN A 84 9.63 18.69 -9.84
C GLN A 84 9.99 17.69 -8.74
N ALA A 85 10.15 16.41 -9.08
CA ALA A 85 10.52 15.38 -8.13
C ALA A 85 11.92 15.64 -7.54
N THR A 86 12.89 16.03 -8.38
CA THR A 86 14.24 16.41 -7.95
C THR A 86 14.22 17.63 -7.01
N VAL A 87 13.51 18.69 -7.37
CA VAL A 87 13.40 19.91 -6.55
C VAL A 87 12.81 19.59 -5.17
N ARG A 88 11.72 18.81 -5.12
CA ARG A 88 11.12 18.40 -3.84
C ARG A 88 12.07 17.56 -3.00
N MET A 89 12.77 16.61 -3.63
CA MET A 89 13.75 15.77 -2.97
C MET A 89 14.85 16.63 -2.34
N LEU A 90 15.43 17.57 -3.11
CA LEU A 90 16.44 18.51 -2.60
C LEU A 90 15.91 19.34 -1.43
N VAL A 91 14.68 19.86 -1.51
CA VAL A 91 14.07 20.61 -0.41
C VAL A 91 13.91 19.74 0.84
N VAL A 92 13.38 18.52 0.72
CA VAL A 92 13.20 17.61 1.86
C VAL A 92 14.54 17.28 2.53
N PHE A 93 15.56 16.93 1.74
CA PHE A 93 16.88 16.60 2.26
C PHE A 93 17.61 17.82 2.86
N ALA A 94 17.51 19.00 2.24
CA ALA A 94 18.14 20.22 2.75
C ALA A 94 17.55 20.63 4.10
N VAL A 95 16.22 20.64 4.22
CA VAL A 95 15.56 20.98 5.50
C VAL A 95 15.85 19.93 6.56
N ALA A 96 15.82 18.64 6.21
CA ALA A 96 16.13 17.58 7.15
C ALA A 96 17.59 17.61 7.64
N ALA A 97 18.54 17.88 6.74
CA ALA A 97 19.94 18.05 7.11
C ALA A 97 20.13 19.24 8.06
N ALA A 98 19.47 20.36 7.80
CA ALA A 98 19.51 21.53 8.68
C ALA A 98 18.94 21.23 10.09
N VAL A 99 17.81 20.53 10.17
CA VAL A 99 17.22 20.15 11.47
C VAL A 99 18.08 19.12 12.20
N ALA A 100 18.62 18.12 11.49
CA ALA A 100 19.50 17.12 12.09
C ALA A 100 20.79 17.75 12.63
N TRP A 101 21.40 18.68 11.88
CA TRP A 101 22.58 19.42 12.30
C TRP A 101 22.32 20.21 13.60
N SER A 102 21.21 20.95 13.64
CA SER A 102 20.79 21.68 14.84
C SER A 102 20.56 20.76 16.06
N GLY A 103 19.94 19.60 15.84
CA GLY A 103 19.72 18.60 16.90
C GLY A 103 21.02 18.00 17.45
N ILE A 104 21.99 17.72 16.58
CA ILE A 104 23.32 17.23 16.99
C ILE A 104 24.06 18.28 17.81
N GLU A 105 24.09 19.53 17.35
CA GLU A 105 24.71 20.64 18.11
C GLU A 105 24.08 20.79 19.50
N ALA A 106 22.75 20.77 19.59
CA ALA A 106 22.05 20.86 20.88
C ALA A 106 22.42 19.71 21.82
N THR A 107 22.50 18.49 21.27
CA THR A 107 22.84 17.29 22.06
C THR A 107 24.28 17.35 22.59
N ILE A 108 25.22 17.86 21.77
CA ILE A 108 26.62 18.08 22.17
C ILE A 108 26.70 19.16 23.26
N ARG A 109 26.01 20.30 23.06
CA ARG A 109 26.01 21.41 24.03
C ARG A 109 25.43 21.02 25.39
N LEU A 110 24.46 20.10 25.41
CA LEU A 110 23.82 19.62 26.63
C LEU A 110 24.61 18.49 27.33
N GLY A 111 25.75 18.05 26.79
CA GLY A 111 26.57 17.00 27.41
C GLY A 111 25.88 15.64 27.52
N ILE A 112 24.89 15.36 26.67
CA ILE A 112 24.05 14.14 26.75
C ILE A 112 24.84 12.86 26.42
N PHE A 113 26.06 13.00 25.89
CA PHE A 113 27.01 11.89 25.69
C PHE A 113 28.12 11.91 26.75
N PRO A 114 27.87 11.42 27.99
CA PRO A 114 28.94 11.29 28.96
C PRO A 114 29.98 10.27 28.48
N PRO A 115 31.28 10.55 28.67
CA PRO A 115 32.33 9.56 28.42
C PRO A 115 32.11 8.32 29.30
N GLY A 116 32.27 7.13 28.72
CA GLY A 116 32.12 5.85 29.44
C GLY A 116 30.77 5.13 29.31
N THR A 117 29.87 5.56 28.42
CA THR A 117 28.60 4.86 28.17
C THR A 117 28.81 3.46 27.57
N ASP A 118 28.13 2.45 28.14
CA ASP A 118 28.08 1.08 27.61
C ASP A 118 27.50 1.06 26.18
N PHE A 119 27.88 0.04 25.41
CA PHE A 119 27.46 -0.16 24.02
C PHE A 119 25.93 -0.16 23.87
N LYS A 120 25.19 -0.76 24.82
CA LYS A 120 23.72 -0.77 24.81
C LYS A 120 23.11 0.63 24.88
N SER A 121 23.69 1.51 25.71
CA SER A 121 23.26 2.91 25.82
C SER A 121 23.57 3.67 24.54
N LYS A 122 24.75 3.46 23.95
CA LYS A 122 25.13 4.06 22.65
C LYS A 122 24.18 3.63 21.52
N ALA A 123 23.83 2.35 21.45
CA ALA A 123 22.87 1.85 20.46
C ALA A 123 21.47 2.43 20.65
N THR A 124 21.03 2.59 21.89
CA THR A 124 19.73 3.21 22.22
C THR A 124 19.70 4.68 21.82
N ILE A 125 20.75 5.45 22.14
CA ILE A 125 20.85 6.86 21.76
C ILE A 125 20.90 7.00 20.23
N PHE A 126 21.69 6.17 19.55
CA PHE A 126 21.74 6.15 18.09
C PHE A 126 20.38 5.82 17.47
N GLY A 127 19.69 4.81 18.00
CA GLY A 127 18.34 4.46 17.56
C GLY A 127 17.33 5.59 17.75
N ALA A 128 17.40 6.31 18.88
CA ALA A 128 16.58 7.49 19.13
C ALA A 128 16.87 8.63 18.15
N LEU A 129 18.16 8.88 17.85
CA LEU A 129 18.58 9.88 16.87
C LEU A 129 18.10 9.53 15.45
N VAL A 130 18.30 8.29 15.00
CA VAL A 130 17.82 7.85 13.68
C VAL A 130 16.30 7.94 13.59
N SER A 131 15.59 7.55 14.66
CA SER A 131 14.12 7.62 14.70
C SER A 131 13.61 9.06 14.66
N SER A 132 14.25 9.99 15.37
CA SER A 132 13.88 11.41 15.35
C SER A 132 14.19 12.06 14.00
N MET A 133 15.32 11.72 13.37
CA MET A 133 15.65 12.15 12.01
C MET A 133 14.62 11.63 11.00
N TYR A 134 14.24 10.35 11.09
CA TYR A 134 13.22 9.75 10.24
C TYR A 134 11.86 10.44 10.44
N ALA A 135 11.44 10.67 11.69
CA ALA A 135 10.19 11.36 12.00
C ALA A 135 10.18 12.79 11.44
N THR A 136 11.30 13.50 11.57
CA THR A 136 11.48 14.86 11.02
C THR A 136 11.39 14.85 9.50
N LEU A 137 12.10 13.94 8.83
CA LEU A 137 12.02 13.74 7.39
C LEU A 137 10.59 13.47 6.92
N ALA A 138 9.86 12.59 7.61
CA ALA A 138 8.48 12.27 7.29
C ALA A 138 7.55 13.48 7.43
N VAL A 139 7.74 14.33 8.46
CA VAL A 139 6.98 15.57 8.64
C VAL A 139 7.28 16.58 7.53
N ILE A 140 8.56 16.81 7.22
CA ILE A 140 8.97 17.73 6.14
C ILE A 140 8.43 17.25 4.80
N GLU A 141 8.59 15.95 4.50
CA GLU A 141 8.07 15.34 3.28
C GLU A 141 6.55 15.55 3.18
N TRP A 142 5.82 15.37 4.28
CA TRP A 142 4.37 15.61 4.32
C TRP A 142 4.01 17.09 4.06
N ILE A 143 4.78 18.03 4.59
CA ILE A 143 4.62 19.47 4.33
C ILE A 143 4.86 19.76 2.85
N VAL A 144 5.98 19.33 2.29
CA VAL A 144 6.31 19.53 0.86
C VAL A 144 5.23 18.94 -0.04
N ILE A 145 4.74 17.76 0.31
CA ILE A 145 3.61 17.11 -0.36
C ILE A 145 2.34 17.98 -0.30
N ALA A 146 2.03 18.59 0.85
CA ALA A 146 0.83 19.40 1.00
C ALA A 146 0.87 20.64 0.08
N PHE A 147 2.02 21.30 -0.02
CA PHE A 147 2.23 22.46 -0.91
C PHE A 147 2.20 22.11 -2.40
N THR A 148 2.57 20.87 -2.74
CA THR A 148 2.78 20.47 -4.13
C THR A 148 1.76 19.45 -4.63
N HIS A 149 0.67 19.25 -3.89
CA HIS A 149 -0.30 18.19 -4.18
C HIS A 149 -0.99 18.34 -5.56
N GLU A 150 -1.21 19.55 -6.05
CA GLU A 150 -1.84 19.78 -7.36
C GLU A 150 -0.98 19.29 -8.52
N PHE A 151 0.34 19.42 -8.38
CA PHE A 151 1.26 18.87 -9.37
C PHE A 151 1.26 17.33 -9.36
N ASP A 152 1.02 16.71 -8.21
CA ASP A 152 0.86 15.25 -8.13
C ASP A 152 -0.46 14.79 -8.76
N ALA A 153 -1.55 15.53 -8.54
CA ALA A 153 -2.83 15.27 -9.20
C ALA A 153 -2.69 15.38 -10.73
N GLN A 154 -2.01 16.44 -11.22
CA GLN A 154 -1.75 16.59 -12.65
C GLN A 154 -0.90 15.44 -13.21
N ALA A 155 0.19 15.06 -12.53
CA ALA A 155 1.03 13.93 -12.94
C ALA A 155 0.25 12.60 -12.95
N GLY A 156 -0.61 12.38 -11.94
CA GLY A 156 -1.50 11.22 -11.88
C GLY A 156 -2.52 11.20 -13.01
N ARG A 157 -3.15 12.33 -13.33
CA ARG A 157 -4.07 12.47 -14.47
C ARG A 157 -3.37 12.16 -15.80
N GLN A 158 -2.21 12.78 -16.06
CA GLN A 158 -1.45 12.55 -17.30
C GLN A 158 -1.02 11.09 -17.43
N ALA A 159 -0.63 10.46 -16.32
CA ALA A 159 -0.30 9.05 -16.31
C ALA A 159 -1.52 8.16 -16.58
N SER A 160 -2.68 8.52 -16.03
CA SER A 160 -3.95 7.81 -16.26
C SER A 160 -4.34 7.85 -17.75
N LEU A 161 -4.33 9.05 -18.35
CA LEU A 161 -4.63 9.24 -19.77
C LEU A 161 -3.70 8.40 -20.68
N ARG A 162 -2.40 8.38 -20.38
CA ARG A 162 -1.42 7.57 -21.15
C ARG A 162 -1.53 6.08 -20.91
N ALA A 163 -2.01 5.68 -19.73
CA ALA A 163 -2.25 4.29 -19.39
C ALA A 163 -3.63 3.80 -19.84
N GLY A 164 -4.46 4.65 -20.47
CA GLY A 164 -5.84 4.31 -20.86
C GLY A 164 -6.76 4.08 -19.66
N ILE A 165 -6.44 4.71 -18.52
CA ILE A 165 -7.24 4.66 -17.29
C ILE A 165 -8.05 5.96 -17.21
N GLU A 166 -9.33 5.85 -16.87
CA GLU A 166 -10.18 7.01 -16.64
C GLU A 166 -9.58 7.89 -15.52
N PRO A 167 -9.25 9.16 -15.79
CA PRO A 167 -8.66 10.02 -14.79
C PRO A 167 -9.67 10.39 -13.70
N GLU A 168 -9.28 10.29 -12.44
CA GLU A 168 -10.13 10.68 -11.30
C GLU A 168 -10.14 12.18 -11.04
N ASP A 169 -9.10 12.88 -11.48
CA ASP A 169 -8.90 14.31 -11.24
C ASP A 169 -9.28 15.14 -12.48
N ASP A 170 -9.98 16.24 -12.24
CA ASP A 170 -10.33 17.22 -13.27
C ASP A 170 -9.08 17.87 -13.88
N GLU A 171 -9.23 18.43 -15.08
CA GLU A 171 -8.16 19.21 -15.69
C GLU A 171 -7.93 20.51 -14.90
N MET A 172 -6.73 20.65 -14.34
CA MET A 172 -6.34 21.82 -13.57
C MET A 172 -4.95 22.31 -13.96
N ARG A 173 -4.74 23.64 -13.87
CA ARG A 173 -3.41 24.24 -13.97
C ARG A 173 -2.78 24.19 -12.57
N PRO A 174 -1.65 23.49 -12.36
CA PRO A 174 -1.09 23.30 -11.04
C PRO A 174 -0.58 24.63 -10.46
N ARG A 175 -0.80 24.84 -9.16
CA ARG A 175 -0.29 25.98 -8.40
C ARG A 175 0.35 25.49 -7.11
N VAL A 176 1.40 26.17 -6.67
CA VAL A 176 1.97 25.96 -5.33
C VAL A 176 1.09 26.69 -4.33
N ARG A 177 0.17 25.96 -3.68
CA ARG A 177 -0.67 26.50 -2.61
C ARG A 177 -0.98 25.45 -1.56
N LEU A 178 -1.11 25.92 -0.32
CA LEU A 178 -1.56 25.09 0.79
C LEU A 178 -3.10 25.01 0.75
N ASP A 179 -3.63 23.92 0.20
CA ASP A 179 -5.08 23.67 0.29
C ASP A 179 -5.43 23.06 1.65
N THR A 180 -5.84 23.92 2.58
CA THR A 180 -6.26 23.52 3.94
C THR A 180 -7.49 22.61 3.92
N ARG A 181 -8.38 22.72 2.91
CA ARG A 181 -9.54 21.85 2.76
C ARG A 181 -9.10 20.46 2.34
N TRP A 182 -8.14 20.35 1.41
CA TRP A 182 -7.53 19.07 1.03
C TRP A 182 -6.85 18.40 2.22
N ILE A 183 -6.06 19.15 3.00
CA ILE A 183 -5.40 18.65 4.22
C ILE A 183 -6.45 18.14 5.22
N GLY A 184 -7.48 18.93 5.51
CA GLY A 184 -8.56 18.55 6.42
C GLY A 184 -9.29 17.28 5.96
N LYS A 185 -9.63 17.17 4.68
CA LYS A 185 -10.23 15.95 4.09
C LYS A 185 -9.29 14.76 4.24
N ARG A 186 -7.99 14.94 4.02
CA ARG A 186 -6.97 13.88 4.12
C ARG A 186 -6.81 13.38 5.56
N ILE A 187 -6.67 14.30 6.52
CA ILE A 187 -6.58 13.98 7.95
C ILE A 187 -7.85 13.27 8.42
N LYS A 188 -9.04 13.80 8.05
CA LYS A 188 -10.32 13.16 8.40
C LYS A 188 -10.45 11.73 7.85
N ARG A 189 -9.98 11.47 6.62
CA ARG A 189 -9.93 10.13 6.05
C ARG A 189 -8.96 9.21 6.81
N ALA A 190 -7.77 9.70 7.16
CA ALA A 190 -6.79 8.94 7.92
C ALA A 190 -7.29 8.58 9.33
N ILE A 191 -7.88 9.55 10.05
CA ILE A 191 -8.46 9.33 11.38
C ILE A 191 -9.59 8.30 11.33
N ARG A 192 -10.46 8.34 10.30
CA ARG A 192 -11.53 7.34 10.14
C ARG A 192 -10.96 5.92 10.05
N GLY A 193 -9.97 5.70 9.19
CA GLY A 193 -9.33 4.38 9.06
C GLY A 193 -8.64 3.95 10.36
N TYR A 194 -7.93 4.86 11.03
CA TYR A 194 -7.25 4.57 12.29
C TYR A 194 -8.21 4.23 13.44
N ARG A 195 -9.35 4.93 13.51
CA ARG A 195 -10.41 4.61 14.48
C ARG A 195 -10.92 3.18 14.31
N VAL A 196 -11.20 2.76 13.09
CA VAL A 196 -11.69 1.39 12.85
C VAL A 196 -10.60 0.35 13.10
N TYR A 197 -9.36 0.65 12.76
CA TYR A 197 -8.21 -0.18 13.12
C TYR A 197 -8.13 -0.40 14.64
N ILE A 198 -8.17 0.66 15.45
CA ILE A 198 -8.12 0.56 16.92
C ILE A 198 -9.33 -0.20 17.46
N ILE A 199 -10.54 0.10 16.96
CA ILE A 199 -11.76 -0.52 17.46
C ILE A 199 -11.70 -2.04 17.30
N GLY A 200 -11.03 -2.59 16.27
CA GLY A 200 -10.87 -4.03 16.09
C GLY A 200 -9.87 -4.71 17.03
N ILE A 201 -8.97 -3.97 17.70
CA ILE A 201 -7.93 -4.55 18.57
C ILE A 201 -8.54 -5.32 19.76
N PRO A 202 -9.55 -4.81 20.50
CA PRO A 202 -10.23 -5.57 21.55
C PRO A 202 -10.80 -6.92 21.09
N ALA A 203 -11.35 -7.01 19.87
CA ALA A 203 -11.85 -8.29 19.36
C ALA A 203 -10.70 -9.30 19.16
N ILE A 204 -9.53 -8.83 18.71
CA ILE A 204 -8.33 -9.65 18.54
C ILE A 204 -7.74 -10.03 19.90
N SER A 205 -7.74 -9.12 20.89
CA SER A 205 -7.17 -9.37 22.21
C SER A 205 -7.86 -10.49 22.99
N VAL A 206 -9.08 -10.89 22.60
CA VAL A 206 -9.78 -12.05 23.16
C VAL A 206 -8.93 -13.33 23.08
N VAL A 207 -8.09 -13.49 22.05
CA VAL A 207 -7.24 -14.68 21.92
C VAL A 207 -6.18 -14.78 23.01
N LEU A 208 -5.85 -13.67 23.71
CA LEU A 208 -4.94 -13.69 24.86
C LEU A 208 -5.48 -14.50 26.03
N LEU A 209 -6.79 -14.80 26.06
CA LEU A 209 -7.41 -15.67 27.04
C LEU A 209 -7.08 -17.15 26.83
N ILE A 210 -6.53 -17.53 25.68
CA ILE A 210 -6.13 -18.91 25.38
C ILE A 210 -4.78 -19.19 26.06
N PRO A 211 -4.70 -20.12 27.02
CA PRO A 211 -3.45 -20.43 27.70
C PRO A 211 -2.42 -20.97 26.69
N LEU A 212 -1.14 -20.63 26.89
CA LEU A 212 0.02 -21.02 26.08
C LEU A 212 0.06 -20.47 24.63
N ALA A 213 -1.05 -20.47 23.90
CA ALA A 213 -1.12 -20.05 22.50
C ALA A 213 -1.55 -18.57 22.29
N GLY A 214 -2.10 -17.92 23.31
CA GLY A 214 -2.72 -16.59 23.14
C GLY A 214 -1.76 -15.49 22.69
N ARG A 215 -0.54 -15.44 23.24
CA ARG A 215 0.48 -14.44 22.87
C ARG A 215 0.93 -14.51 21.40
N PRO A 216 1.39 -15.67 20.87
CA PRO A 216 1.78 -15.76 19.47
C PRO A 216 0.58 -15.56 18.54
N LEU A 217 -0.60 -16.07 18.89
CA LEU A 217 -1.81 -15.89 18.08
C LEU A 217 -2.23 -14.42 18.02
N TYR A 218 -2.15 -13.68 19.12
CA TYR A 218 -2.40 -12.25 19.16
C TYR A 218 -1.45 -11.49 18.23
N GLY A 219 -0.14 -11.77 18.30
CA GLY A 219 0.85 -11.15 17.43
C GLY A 219 0.58 -11.42 15.94
N LEU A 220 0.25 -12.67 15.59
CA LEU A 220 -0.10 -13.06 14.22
C LEU A 220 -1.36 -12.35 13.73
N LEU A 221 -2.44 -12.40 14.51
CA LEU A 221 -3.72 -11.78 14.14
C LEU A 221 -3.62 -10.26 14.06
N LEU A 222 -2.89 -9.62 14.97
CA LEU A 222 -2.64 -8.18 14.92
C LEU A 222 -1.79 -7.81 13.70
N GLY A 223 -0.81 -8.64 13.33
CA GLY A 223 -0.03 -8.48 12.11
C GLY A 223 -0.89 -8.58 10.85
N LEU A 224 -1.74 -9.60 10.74
CA LEU A 224 -2.68 -9.76 9.64
C LEU A 224 -3.72 -8.64 9.58
N TRP A 225 -4.20 -8.17 10.73
CA TRP A 225 -5.09 -7.02 10.85
C TRP A 225 -4.41 -5.74 10.34
N SER A 226 -3.18 -5.49 10.77
CA SER A 226 -2.38 -4.35 10.30
C SER A 226 -2.13 -4.40 8.80
N LEU A 227 -1.80 -5.59 8.27
CA LEU A 227 -1.60 -5.79 6.83
C LEU A 227 -2.90 -5.54 6.06
N TYR A 228 -4.02 -6.07 6.52
CA TYR A 228 -5.34 -5.80 5.91
C TYR A 228 -5.64 -4.31 5.87
N TRP A 229 -5.44 -3.58 6.98
CA TRP A 229 -5.67 -2.14 7.03
C TRP A 229 -4.71 -1.34 6.16
N LEU A 230 -3.46 -1.77 6.03
CA LEU A 230 -2.53 -1.20 5.07
C LEU A 230 -3.07 -1.31 3.64
N VAL A 231 -3.65 -2.46 3.28
CA VAL A 231 -4.27 -2.68 1.96
C VAL A 231 -5.51 -1.80 1.78
N VAL A 232 -6.44 -1.78 2.75
CA VAL A 232 -7.64 -0.94 2.71
C VAL A 232 -7.30 0.54 2.62
N LEU A 233 -6.34 1.03 3.41
CA LEU A 233 -5.90 2.42 3.37
C LEU A 233 -5.23 2.76 2.05
N THR A 234 -4.54 1.80 1.41
CA THR A 234 -3.96 1.98 0.08
C THR A 234 -5.05 2.07 -0.98
N ALA A 235 -6.02 1.16 -0.96
CA ALA A 235 -7.18 1.18 -1.86
C ALA A 235 -8.00 2.47 -1.68
N SER A 236 -8.23 2.94 -0.45
CA SER A 236 -9.04 4.13 -0.16
C SER A 236 -8.50 5.45 -0.71
N LYS A 237 -7.28 5.46 -1.28
CA LYS A 237 -6.68 6.65 -1.89
C LYS A 237 -7.29 7.04 -3.23
N THR A 238 -7.97 6.12 -3.89
CA THR A 238 -8.59 6.30 -5.22
C THR A 238 -10.09 6.57 -5.04
N ALA A 239 -10.68 7.47 -5.83
CA ALA A 239 -12.12 7.70 -5.88
C ALA A 239 -12.90 6.44 -6.29
N ALA A 240 -12.32 5.59 -7.15
CA ALA A 240 -12.93 4.33 -7.57
C ALA A 240 -13.31 3.42 -6.38
N ALA A 241 -12.52 3.43 -5.28
CA ALA A 241 -12.80 2.66 -4.07
C ALA A 241 -14.03 3.15 -3.27
N TRP A 242 -14.60 4.32 -3.60
CA TRP A 242 -15.70 4.97 -2.88
C TRP A 242 -17.03 4.95 -3.61
N THR A 243 -17.07 4.39 -4.82
CA THR A 243 -18.27 4.39 -5.68
C THR A 243 -19.42 3.51 -5.18
N LEU A 244 -19.20 2.62 -4.19
CA LEU A 244 -20.24 1.80 -3.55
C LEU A 244 -20.60 2.31 -2.15
N GLU A 245 -20.35 3.59 -1.85
CA GLU A 245 -20.70 4.18 -0.55
C GLU A 245 -22.21 4.06 -0.29
N GLY A 246 -22.59 3.57 0.89
CA GLY A 246 -23.97 3.29 1.28
C GLY A 246 -24.56 1.97 0.78
N VAL A 247 -23.96 1.32 -0.23
CA VAL A 247 -24.48 0.06 -0.80
C VAL A 247 -23.56 -1.13 -0.51
N ALA A 248 -22.26 -0.90 -0.27
CA ALA A 248 -21.29 -1.95 -0.03
C ALA A 248 -21.67 -2.84 1.17
N PRO A 249 -21.56 -4.18 1.03
CA PRO A 249 -21.88 -5.10 2.12
C PRO A 249 -20.91 -4.95 3.29
N ALA A 250 -21.32 -5.39 4.48
CA ALA A 250 -20.46 -5.40 5.65
C ALA A 250 -19.19 -6.25 5.36
N PRO A 251 -17.99 -5.79 5.75
CA PRO A 251 -16.72 -6.47 5.48
C PRO A 251 -16.61 -7.80 6.24
N PHE A 252 -15.71 -8.66 5.77
CA PHE A 252 -15.56 -10.03 6.25
C PHE A 252 -15.37 -10.13 7.77
N TYR A 253 -14.64 -9.19 8.39
CA TYR A 253 -14.41 -9.20 9.84
C TYR A 253 -15.68 -8.91 10.64
N LEU A 254 -16.58 -8.05 10.16
CA LEU A 254 -17.88 -7.84 10.78
C LEU A 254 -18.83 -9.02 10.51
N ARG A 255 -18.78 -9.61 9.31
CA ARG A 255 -19.53 -10.84 8.99
C ARG A 255 -19.09 -11.96 9.93
N PHE A 256 -17.78 -12.14 10.11
CA PHE A 256 -17.19 -13.09 11.04
C PHE A 256 -17.58 -12.80 12.49
N TRP A 257 -17.49 -11.55 12.96
CA TRP A 257 -17.94 -11.18 14.31
C TRP A 257 -19.43 -11.49 14.53
N SER A 258 -20.28 -11.19 13.53
CA SER A 258 -21.70 -11.52 13.58
C SER A 258 -21.96 -13.03 13.59
N PHE A 259 -21.12 -13.81 12.90
CA PHE A 259 -21.19 -15.28 12.92
C PHE A 259 -20.81 -15.82 14.31
N VAL A 260 -19.70 -15.36 14.89
CA VAL A 260 -19.22 -15.79 16.22
C VAL A 260 -20.27 -15.46 17.29
N THR A 261 -20.78 -14.24 17.31
CA THR A 261 -21.78 -13.80 18.29
C THR A 261 -23.13 -14.51 18.15
N ARG A 262 -23.47 -15.04 16.95
CA ARG A 262 -24.68 -15.86 16.75
C ARG A 262 -24.48 -17.32 17.12
N ARG A 263 -23.29 -17.88 16.86
CA ARG A 263 -23.04 -19.33 16.98
C ARG A 263 -22.50 -19.75 18.35
N VAL A 264 -21.69 -18.92 19.00
CA VAL A 264 -21.03 -19.25 20.27
C VAL A 264 -21.84 -18.72 21.45
N HIS A 265 -22.39 -19.60 22.28
CA HIS A 265 -23.26 -19.22 23.41
C HIS A 265 -22.61 -18.21 24.36
N GLY A 266 -21.32 -18.36 24.66
CA GLY A 266 -20.56 -17.44 25.50
C GLY A 266 -20.39 -16.01 24.95
N PHE A 267 -20.70 -15.78 23.66
CA PHE A 267 -20.64 -14.47 23.01
C PHE A 267 -22.02 -13.86 22.74
N ARG A 268 -23.11 -14.49 23.21
CA ARG A 268 -24.49 -14.03 22.98
C ARG A 268 -24.98 -13.00 24.00
N TRP A 269 -24.16 -12.62 24.97
CA TRP A 269 -24.50 -11.60 25.95
C TRP A 269 -24.47 -10.20 25.33
N TRP A 270 -25.04 -9.23 26.04
CA TRP A 270 -25.30 -7.90 25.51
C TRP A 270 -24.04 -7.14 25.08
N LEU A 271 -22.87 -7.39 25.70
CA LEU A 271 -21.66 -6.61 25.46
C LEU A 271 -20.98 -6.92 24.11
N PRO A 272 -20.73 -8.18 23.69
CA PRO A 272 -20.25 -8.48 22.33
C PRO A 272 -21.20 -8.02 21.23
N LEU A 273 -22.51 -8.09 21.49
CA LEU A 273 -23.54 -7.61 20.58
C LEU A 273 -23.51 -6.08 20.45
N ALA A 274 -23.44 -5.36 21.58
CA ALA A 274 -23.32 -3.90 21.61
C ALA A 274 -22.02 -3.43 20.95
N TYR A 275 -20.90 -4.08 21.29
CA TYR A 275 -19.61 -3.83 20.65
C TYR A 275 -19.67 -4.05 19.14
N GLY A 276 -20.28 -5.14 18.67
CA GLY A 276 -20.48 -5.40 17.25
C GLY A 276 -21.30 -4.33 16.53
N ARG A 277 -22.34 -3.78 17.18
CA ARG A 277 -23.14 -2.66 16.65
C ARG A 277 -22.31 -1.38 16.57
N THR A 278 -21.57 -1.04 17.62
CA THR A 278 -20.68 0.12 17.63
C THR A 278 -19.61 -0.01 16.57
N TRP A 279 -18.96 -1.16 16.47
CA TRP A 279 -17.94 -1.42 15.45
C TRP A 279 -18.50 -1.30 14.04
N ARG A 280 -19.71 -1.81 13.80
CA ARG A 280 -20.42 -1.65 12.52
C ARG A 280 -20.67 -0.19 12.18
N SER A 281 -21.29 0.57 13.09
CA SER A 281 -21.59 1.99 12.90
C SER A 281 -20.33 2.81 12.60
N GLN A 282 -19.23 2.53 13.30
CA GLN A 282 -17.95 3.23 13.10
C GLN A 282 -17.26 2.85 11.79
N SER A 283 -17.57 1.68 11.23
CA SER A 283 -16.93 1.13 10.02
C SER A 283 -17.74 1.33 8.74
N GLU A 284 -19.01 1.73 8.84
CA GLU A 284 -19.91 1.88 7.70
C GLU A 284 -19.35 2.83 6.63
N ALA A 285 -18.73 3.93 7.08
CA ALA A 285 -18.09 4.91 6.22
C ALA A 285 -16.83 4.40 5.48
N ILE A 286 -16.45 3.12 5.60
CA ILE A 286 -15.32 2.52 4.89
C ILE A 286 -15.64 1.13 4.33
N PHE A 287 -16.92 0.75 4.28
CA PHE A 287 -17.34 -0.52 3.67
C PHE A 287 -16.97 -0.59 2.18
N SER A 288 -17.12 0.52 1.45
CA SER A 288 -16.78 0.56 0.02
C SER A 288 -15.31 0.22 -0.26
N PRO A 289 -14.31 0.86 0.39
CA PRO A 289 -12.91 0.43 0.27
C PRO A 289 -12.65 -1.01 0.73
N CYS A 290 -13.32 -1.48 1.78
CA CYS A 290 -13.17 -2.87 2.22
C CYS A 290 -13.66 -3.86 1.16
N LYS A 291 -14.81 -3.56 0.54
CA LYS A 291 -15.36 -4.38 -0.55
C LYS A 291 -14.40 -4.42 -1.75
N ALA A 292 -13.82 -3.28 -2.14
CA ALA A 292 -12.80 -3.25 -3.19
C ALA A 292 -11.58 -4.14 -2.88
N VAL A 293 -11.18 -4.23 -1.60
CA VAL A 293 -10.11 -5.16 -1.16
C VAL A 293 -10.56 -6.62 -1.20
N GLU A 294 -11.80 -6.91 -0.84
CA GLU A 294 -12.37 -8.27 -0.94
C GLU A 294 -12.49 -8.75 -2.39
N ASP A 295 -12.73 -7.84 -3.34
CA ASP A 295 -12.86 -8.14 -4.77
C ASP A 295 -11.50 -8.39 -5.43
N ALA A 296 -10.45 -7.68 -4.99
CA ALA A 296 -9.11 -7.77 -5.57
C ALA A 296 -7.99 -7.88 -4.52
N PRO A 297 -8.00 -8.91 -3.65
CA PRO A 297 -7.13 -8.94 -2.47
C PRO A 297 -5.65 -9.03 -2.85
N TYR A 298 -5.31 -9.87 -3.82
CA TYR A 298 -3.92 -10.12 -4.19
C TYR A 298 -3.27 -8.93 -4.93
N PRO A 299 -3.87 -8.32 -5.98
CA PRO A 299 -3.28 -7.14 -6.59
C PRO A 299 -3.18 -5.94 -5.63
N LEU A 300 -4.20 -5.70 -4.81
CA LEU A 300 -4.15 -4.61 -3.84
C LEU A 300 -3.14 -4.86 -2.73
N LEU A 301 -2.91 -6.12 -2.33
CA LEU A 301 -1.82 -6.48 -1.43
C LEU A 301 -0.46 -6.15 -2.03
N GLY A 302 -0.23 -6.50 -3.30
CA GLY A 302 0.97 -6.13 -4.03
C GLY A 302 1.23 -4.62 -4.06
N LEU A 303 0.18 -3.86 -4.37
CA LEU A 303 0.23 -2.41 -4.38
C LEU A 303 0.52 -1.82 -3.00
N ALA A 304 -0.06 -2.40 -1.95
CA ALA A 304 0.15 -2.00 -0.57
C ALA A 304 1.59 -2.30 -0.10
N LEU A 305 2.16 -3.42 -0.50
CA LEU A 305 3.56 -3.76 -0.25
C LEU A 305 4.50 -2.80 -0.98
N CYS A 306 4.22 -2.49 -2.25
CA CYS A 306 4.94 -1.45 -2.99
C CYS A 306 4.90 -0.13 -2.20
N ARG A 307 3.72 0.30 -1.77
CA ARG A 307 3.56 1.50 -0.94
C ARG A 307 4.32 1.43 0.39
N ALA A 308 4.40 0.28 1.04
CA ALA A 308 5.13 0.12 2.29
C ALA A 308 6.64 0.29 2.08
N LEU A 309 7.20 -0.28 1.01
CA LEU A 309 8.59 -0.05 0.62
C LEU A 309 8.85 1.42 0.25
N LEU A 310 7.86 2.08 -0.33
CA LEU A 310 7.87 3.53 -0.56
C LEU A 310 7.66 4.35 0.72
N GLY A 311 7.63 3.74 1.91
CA GLY A 311 7.65 4.46 3.18
C GLY A 311 9.03 5.07 3.52
N LEU A 312 10.04 4.84 2.68
CA LEU A 312 11.34 5.48 2.75
C LEU A 312 11.24 6.92 2.23
N PRO A 313 11.59 7.93 3.06
CA PRO A 313 11.59 9.33 2.66
C PRO A 313 12.35 9.55 1.34
N GLY A 314 11.78 10.35 0.45
CA GLY A 314 12.39 10.66 -0.84
C GLY A 314 11.94 9.73 -1.96
N ILE A 315 12.00 8.40 -1.78
CA ILE A 315 11.50 7.46 -2.81
C ILE A 315 9.98 7.61 -2.97
N TYR A 316 9.28 7.85 -1.87
CA TYR A 316 7.84 8.11 -1.87
C TYR A 316 7.43 9.23 -2.81
N LEU A 317 8.22 10.32 -2.88
CA LEU A 317 7.90 11.50 -3.69
C LEU A 317 7.81 11.20 -5.20
N PHE A 318 8.56 10.21 -5.68
CA PHE A 318 8.54 9.82 -7.10
C PHE A 318 7.30 8.98 -7.41
N LEU A 319 6.99 7.99 -6.58
CA LEU A 319 5.95 7.02 -6.92
C LEU A 319 4.56 7.36 -6.38
N ARG A 320 4.46 8.34 -5.46
CA ARG A 320 3.20 8.77 -4.83
C ARG A 320 2.07 9.07 -5.83
N PRO A 321 2.26 9.82 -6.93
CA PRO A 321 1.18 10.17 -7.86
C PRO A 321 0.57 8.95 -8.57
N PHE A 322 1.34 7.87 -8.71
CA PHE A 322 0.94 6.70 -9.49
C PHE A 322 0.23 5.63 -8.66
N ILE A 323 0.32 5.68 -7.33
CA ILE A 323 -0.36 4.72 -6.44
C ILE A 323 -1.89 4.79 -6.60
N PRO A 324 -2.56 5.97 -6.57
CA PRO A 324 -4.00 6.06 -6.79
C PRO A 324 -4.41 5.56 -8.17
N VAL A 325 -3.65 5.90 -9.22
CA VAL A 325 -3.91 5.44 -10.59
C VAL A 325 -3.84 3.92 -10.71
N ALA A 326 -2.81 3.31 -10.11
CA ALA A 326 -2.67 1.85 -10.04
C ALA A 326 -3.83 1.20 -9.26
N ALA A 327 -4.26 1.80 -8.15
CA ALA A 327 -5.40 1.32 -7.40
C ALA A 327 -6.71 1.41 -8.20
N ALA A 328 -6.95 2.55 -8.88
CA ALA A 328 -8.10 2.76 -9.76
C ALA A 328 -8.17 1.67 -10.83
N HIS A 329 -7.04 1.39 -11.47
CA HIS A 329 -6.94 0.35 -12.49
C HIS A 329 -7.26 -1.05 -11.97
N ILE A 330 -6.71 -1.43 -10.81
CA ILE A 330 -7.00 -2.73 -10.17
C ILE A 330 -8.49 -2.87 -9.85
N ILE A 331 -9.10 -1.82 -9.30
CA ILE A 331 -10.51 -1.85 -8.91
C ILE A 331 -11.42 -1.89 -10.14
N ALA A 332 -11.14 -1.07 -11.16
CA ALA A 332 -11.89 -1.06 -12.41
C ALA A 332 -11.79 -2.40 -13.16
N SER A 333 -10.59 -2.98 -13.22
CA SER A 333 -10.38 -4.28 -13.87
C SER A 333 -11.06 -5.44 -13.14
N SER A 334 -11.18 -5.38 -11.81
CA SER A 334 -11.89 -6.41 -11.03
C SER A 334 -13.39 -6.35 -11.26
N ARG A 335 -13.97 -5.14 -11.31
CA ARG A 335 -15.40 -4.96 -11.59
C ARG A 335 -15.82 -5.41 -12.98
N ARG A 336 -14.96 -5.20 -13.99
CA ARG A 336 -15.23 -5.68 -15.35
C ARG A 336 -15.40 -7.20 -15.42
N LYS A 337 -14.77 -7.95 -14.51
CA LYS A 337 -14.92 -9.42 -14.44
C LYS A 337 -16.25 -9.85 -13.81
N ASP A 338 -16.85 -9.00 -12.98
CA ASP A 338 -18.10 -9.30 -12.28
C ASP A 338 -19.34 -8.96 -13.10
N VAL A 339 -19.20 -8.24 -14.22
CA VAL A 339 -20.29 -8.03 -15.17
C VAL A 339 -20.32 -9.26 -16.09
N PRO A 340 -21.24 -10.23 -15.90
CA PRO A 340 -21.39 -11.34 -16.82
C PRO A 340 -21.63 -10.75 -18.22
N LEU A 341 -20.92 -11.28 -19.22
CA LEU A 341 -21.14 -10.97 -20.63
C LEU A 341 -22.56 -11.43 -21.00
N LEU A 342 -23.56 -10.61 -20.69
CA LEU A 342 -24.97 -10.85 -21.04
C LEU A 342 -25.24 -10.65 -22.55
N THR A 343 -24.20 -10.66 -23.39
CA THR A 343 -24.26 -10.18 -24.76
C THR A 343 -23.95 -11.22 -25.84
N GLU A 344 -23.72 -12.50 -25.50
CA GLU A 344 -23.41 -13.52 -26.52
C GLU A 344 -24.49 -14.60 -26.76
N THR A 345 -25.69 -14.47 -26.20
CA THR A 345 -26.76 -15.49 -26.39
C THR A 345 -28.04 -15.01 -27.08
N THR A 346 -28.03 -13.82 -27.70
CA THR A 346 -29.14 -13.36 -28.55
C THR A 346 -28.63 -12.82 -29.87
N LEU A 347 -28.15 -13.71 -30.74
CA LEU A 347 -28.19 -13.55 -32.20
C LEU A 347 -28.44 -14.89 -32.85
#